data_AF-A0A6A8GK81-F1
#
_entry.id   AF-A0A6A8GK81-F1
#
_cell.length_a   1.000
_cell.length_b   1.000
_cell.length_c   1.000
_cell.angle_alpha   90.00
_cell.angle_beta   90.00
_cell.angle_gamma   90.00
#
_symmetry.space_group_name_H-M   'P 1'
#
loop_
_entity.id
_entity.type
_entity.pdbx_description
1 polymer ?
#
loop_
_entity_poly.entity_id
_entity_poly.type
_entity_poly.pdbx_seq_one_letter_code
_entity_poly.pdbx_strand_id
1 'polypeptide(L)'
;MVPESNGVQKEDDESLLGRRTYLKLGGATLAALALGTGSASAESHPYTLIVDGTDTSESTEYVFEVSETIQKISSSSTDSSSDTVSDGRVEGSVTDGVDAYEFSGNITSFSFDGPAVVKCGESIEQTAQHTIEIISTEDPSELTYEFTTTDEITKIFNDTRNSAETKNDQISQNSDGTWTAQGYTGNGYGDSFKFKGELSEFSPTTGPFKLLVDGQEVDPSEFGSETSEPTDDSTPTGPAIGGGDGYPNTVAPSEADFLVSSTRELVSAFDDASSGDVVYVEGGAEIDVGRRELTVPRGITLASDRGINGAEGGLIKTDHSPWAMLEVQDDVRITGLQVGGPRWDWVEADDTELGIDARGSNIEIDNVNGFGWGYAAIRSNDDTHIHHCHLHHNPREGHGYGVATEGSDNPIIEYNLFDHNRHSVQGNGGGYTIRYNHVKADAISHVFDQHRPGGTTMKIYNNTVEAVYDELEDEKVPAVAIRGVPDDIADIHDNWFYNPVEPRDNPSGWTNEAIIQVHTDEWRNVSFNNNHYGSSEPSSDIGCPR
;
A
#
# COMPACT_ATOMS: atom_id res chain seq x y z
N MET A 1 -8.38 73.50 4.23
CA MET A 1 -7.07 73.25 3.60
C MET A 1 -6.96 71.72 3.53
N VAL A 2 -6.79 71.17 2.33
CA VAL A 2 -6.86 69.75 1.92
C VAL A 2 -5.41 69.31 1.56
N PRO A 3 -4.96 68.02 1.46
CA PRO A 3 -5.48 66.67 1.87
C PRO A 3 -4.43 65.66 2.48
N GLU A 4 -4.89 64.40 2.71
CA GLU A 4 -4.27 63.05 2.38
C GLU A 4 -3.01 62.53 3.12
N SER A 5 -2.75 61.22 3.33
CA SER A 5 -3.33 59.92 2.91
C SER A 5 -2.89 58.75 3.85
N ASN A 6 -3.46 57.56 3.61
CA ASN A 6 -3.41 56.26 4.31
C ASN A 6 -2.05 55.52 4.40
N GLY A 7 -1.94 54.54 5.31
CA GLY A 7 -1.26 53.25 5.00
C GLY A 7 -0.45 52.56 6.10
N VAL A 8 -0.89 51.35 6.47
CA VAL A 8 -0.39 50.28 7.38
C VAL A 8 1.11 49.87 7.24
N GLN A 9 1.76 49.44 8.34
CA GLN A 9 2.77 48.35 8.47
C GLN A 9 3.01 48.04 9.97
N LYS A 10 2.60 46.87 10.51
CA LYS A 10 3.23 45.53 10.61
C LYS A 10 4.48 45.45 11.51
N GLU A 11 4.39 44.54 12.49
CA GLU A 11 5.33 44.22 13.57
C GLU A 11 6.63 43.59 13.06
N ASP A 12 7.76 44.00 13.64
CA ASP A 12 9.03 43.28 13.65
C ASP A 12 9.39 43.00 15.12
N ASP A 13 9.52 41.73 15.50
CA ASP A 13 10.11 41.32 16.78
C ASP A 13 11.28 40.38 16.52
N GLU A 14 12.31 40.53 17.34
CA GLU A 14 13.71 40.33 16.99
C GLU A 14 14.18 38.87 16.86
N SER A 15 15.22 38.76 16.03
CA SER A 15 15.93 37.58 15.55
C SER A 15 16.54 36.69 16.64
N LEU A 16 16.41 35.39 16.35
CA LEU A 16 16.92 34.23 17.04
C LEU A 16 18.46 34.19 17.05
N LEU A 17 19.03 33.87 18.22
CA LEU A 17 20.37 33.29 18.31
C LEU A 17 20.30 32.04 19.20
N GLY A 18 20.73 30.92 18.63
CA GLY A 18 21.31 29.81 19.37
C GLY A 18 20.47 28.54 19.42
N ARG A 19 20.66 27.64 18.44
CA ARG A 19 20.47 26.21 18.65
C ARG A 19 21.65 25.44 18.06
N ARG A 20 22.54 24.99 18.95
CA ARG A 20 23.55 23.95 18.70
C ARG A 20 22.81 22.62 18.61
N THR A 21 22.95 21.90 17.50
CA THR A 21 22.40 20.54 17.33
C THR A 21 23.51 19.52 17.64
N TYR A 22 23.17 18.56 18.49
CA TYR A 22 24.05 17.48 18.94
C TYR A 22 24.19 16.40 17.86
N LEU A 23 25.43 15.95 17.61
CA LEU A 23 25.74 14.72 16.87
C LEU A 23 25.36 13.50 17.74
N LYS A 24 24.50 12.61 17.26
CA LYS A 24 24.27 11.27 17.84
C LYS A 24 25.16 10.27 17.08
N LEU A 25 26.23 9.79 17.71
CA LEU A 25 26.97 8.60 17.25
C LEU A 25 26.35 7.36 17.94
N GLY A 26 25.63 6.53 17.19
CA GLY A 26 25.16 5.23 17.62
C GLY A 26 26.21 4.17 17.27
N GLY A 27 26.81 3.55 18.28
CA GLY A 27 27.79 2.47 18.09
C GLY A 27 27.11 1.13 17.78
N ALA A 28 27.68 0.38 16.83
CA ALA A 28 27.40 -1.03 16.64
C ALA A 28 28.71 -1.84 16.64
N THR A 29 28.74 -2.88 17.47
CA THR A 29 29.84 -3.84 17.64
C THR A 29 29.94 -4.82 16.46
N LEU A 30 31.12 -4.94 15.85
CA LEU A 30 31.42 -5.90 14.78
C LEU A 30 31.77 -7.30 15.31
N ALA A 31 31.10 -8.33 14.78
CA ALA A 31 31.57 -9.71 14.80
C ALA A 31 32.45 -9.95 13.56
N ALA A 32 33.69 -10.37 13.77
CA ALA A 32 34.65 -10.65 12.71
C ALA A 32 34.39 -12.01 12.05
N LEU A 33 34.24 -12.03 10.73
CA LEU A 33 34.45 -13.21 9.89
C LEU A 33 35.55 -12.91 8.88
N ALA A 34 36.65 -13.64 9.02
CA ALA A 34 37.82 -13.56 8.14
C ALA A 34 37.85 -14.73 7.17
N LEU A 35 37.73 -14.45 5.87
CA LEU A 35 38.19 -15.23 4.70
C LEU A 35 38.36 -14.18 3.58
N GLY A 36 39.41 -14.02 2.79
CA GLY A 36 40.70 -14.68 2.60
C GLY A 36 41.26 -14.21 1.24
N THR A 37 42.40 -13.51 1.28
CA THR A 37 43.44 -13.37 0.23
C THR A 37 43.15 -12.70 -1.12
N GLY A 38 43.52 -11.41 -1.21
CA GLY A 38 44.69 -10.98 -2.01
C GLY A 38 44.49 -10.37 -3.41
N SER A 39 44.40 -9.04 -3.48
CA SER A 39 45.09 -8.21 -4.47
C SER A 39 45.22 -6.78 -3.93
N ALA A 40 46.24 -6.04 -4.39
CA ALA A 40 46.73 -4.77 -3.82
C ALA A 40 45.61 -3.85 -3.30
N SER A 41 45.72 -3.44 -2.04
CA SER A 41 44.74 -2.56 -1.36
C SER A 41 44.56 -1.28 -2.19
N ALA A 42 43.40 -1.13 -2.83
CA ALA A 42 42.83 0.20 -2.93
C ALA A 42 42.70 0.71 -1.49
N GLU A 43 43.13 1.93 -1.19
CA GLU A 43 42.76 2.53 0.09
C GLU A 43 41.23 2.60 0.09
N SER A 44 40.61 1.77 0.92
CA SER A 44 39.17 1.75 1.09
C SER A 44 38.83 2.98 1.91
N HIS A 45 38.03 3.87 1.31
CA HIS A 45 37.42 5.00 1.98
C HIS A 45 35.94 4.65 2.21
N PRO A 46 35.61 3.89 3.26
CA PRO A 46 34.26 3.38 3.47
C PRO A 46 33.26 4.48 3.84
N TYR A 47 33.74 5.66 4.21
CA TYR A 47 32.92 6.76 4.68
C TYR A 47 32.95 7.92 3.71
N THR A 48 31.85 8.66 3.72
CA THR A 48 31.68 9.87 2.93
C THR A 48 31.23 11.01 3.81
N LEU A 49 31.74 12.21 3.53
CA LEU A 49 31.19 13.47 4.00
C LEU A 49 30.71 14.33 2.84
N ILE A 50 29.47 14.82 2.91
CA ILE A 50 28.85 15.72 1.94
C ILE A 50 28.55 17.05 2.64
N VAL A 51 28.90 18.15 1.98
CA VAL A 51 28.51 19.51 2.35
C VAL A 51 27.61 20.05 1.24
N ASP A 52 26.32 20.11 1.53
CA ASP A 52 25.25 20.44 0.58
C ASP A 52 24.76 21.87 0.82
N GLY A 53 25.18 22.79 -0.05
CA GLY A 53 24.72 24.17 -0.07
C GLY A 53 23.64 24.42 -1.10
N THR A 54 23.05 23.39 -1.73
CA THR A 54 21.99 23.59 -2.73
C THR A 54 20.84 24.40 -2.14
N ASP A 55 20.31 25.32 -2.94
CA ASP A 55 19.23 26.26 -2.56
C ASP A 55 19.61 27.25 -1.43
N THR A 56 20.90 27.38 -1.09
CA THR A 56 21.36 28.42 -0.17
C THR A 56 21.91 29.64 -0.93
N SER A 57 21.68 30.84 -0.38
CA SER A 57 22.15 32.10 -0.99
C SER A 57 23.39 32.68 -0.32
N GLU A 58 23.88 32.05 0.76
CA GLU A 58 25.04 32.48 1.54
C GLU A 58 26.09 31.38 1.56
N SER A 59 27.38 31.74 1.52
CA SER A 59 28.47 30.77 1.54
C SER A 59 28.58 30.08 2.89
N THR A 60 28.84 28.78 2.86
CA THR A 60 29.28 27.97 3.99
C THR A 60 30.76 27.67 3.86
N GLU A 61 31.54 28.11 4.84
CA GLU A 61 32.95 27.76 4.97
C GLU A 61 33.08 26.56 5.92
N TYR A 62 33.91 25.57 5.57
CA TYR A 62 34.08 24.38 6.39
C TYR A 62 35.53 23.88 6.43
N VAL A 63 35.89 23.27 7.57
CA VAL A 63 37.19 22.68 7.84
C VAL A 63 36.99 21.40 8.62
N PHE A 64 37.58 20.29 8.16
CA PHE A 64 37.58 19.06 8.92
C PHE A 64 38.83 18.22 8.75
N GLU A 65 39.08 17.34 9.72
CA GLU A 65 40.22 16.44 9.77
C GLU A 65 39.75 15.01 10.01
N VAL A 66 40.44 14.05 9.39
CA VAL A 66 40.25 12.61 9.59
C VAL A 66 41.51 11.96 10.14
N SER A 67 41.37 10.85 10.84
CA SER A 67 42.50 10.14 11.45
C SER A 67 43.36 9.36 10.45
N GLU A 68 42.85 9.12 9.25
CA GLU A 68 43.52 8.34 8.20
C GLU A 68 43.51 9.10 6.86
N THR A 69 42.96 8.53 5.79
CA THR A 69 43.07 9.08 4.42
C THR A 69 41.76 9.73 3.97
N ILE A 70 41.87 10.73 3.10
CA ILE A 70 40.73 11.47 2.55
C ILE A 70 41.02 11.94 1.13
N GLN A 71 40.01 11.91 0.28
CA GLN A 71 40.04 12.42 -1.08
C GLN A 71 38.72 13.12 -1.44
N LYS A 72 38.79 14.16 -2.28
CA LYS A 72 37.60 14.81 -2.83
C LYS A 72 37.01 13.94 -3.95
N ILE A 73 35.69 13.76 -3.93
CA ILE A 73 34.94 13.10 -5.00
C ILE A 73 34.80 14.09 -6.14
N SER A 74 35.20 13.67 -7.34
CA SER A 74 35.10 14.50 -8.55
C SER A 74 33.98 13.95 -9.44
N SER A 75 32.79 14.56 -9.37
CA SER A 75 31.63 14.27 -10.23
C SER A 75 31.10 15.54 -10.90
N SER A 76 30.25 15.40 -11.93
CA SER A 76 29.68 16.54 -12.67
C SER A 76 28.71 17.41 -11.86
N SER A 77 28.23 16.94 -10.70
CA SER A 77 27.36 17.66 -9.76
C SER A 77 28.11 18.27 -8.58
N THR A 78 29.40 17.94 -8.40
CA THR A 78 30.25 18.40 -7.29
C THR A 78 31.32 19.37 -7.81
N ASP A 79 30.91 20.56 -8.23
CA ASP A 79 31.86 21.57 -8.73
C ASP A 79 31.55 22.96 -8.17
N SER A 80 31.92 23.17 -6.91
CA SER A 80 32.49 24.44 -6.47
C SER A 80 34.00 24.27 -6.23
N SER A 81 34.81 25.00 -6.99
CA SER A 81 36.20 25.32 -6.62
C SER A 81 36.19 26.07 -5.27
N SER A 82 37.10 25.92 -4.31
CA SER A 82 38.52 25.55 -4.32
C SER A 82 38.90 24.88 -3.00
N ASP A 83 38.61 23.59 -2.85
CA ASP A 83 38.93 22.91 -1.60
C ASP A 83 40.39 22.47 -1.55
N THR A 84 41.01 22.66 -0.39
CA THR A 84 42.35 22.18 -0.13
C THR A 84 42.28 20.89 0.67
N VAL A 85 42.72 19.79 0.05
CA VAL A 85 42.88 18.50 0.73
C VAL A 85 44.37 18.26 0.96
N SER A 86 44.80 18.18 2.22
CA SER A 86 46.19 17.92 2.59
C SER A 86 46.30 17.15 3.90
N ASP A 87 47.03 16.03 3.90
CA ASP A 87 47.38 15.24 5.09
C ASP A 87 46.20 14.95 6.04
N GLY A 88 45.07 14.47 5.51
CA GLY A 88 43.89 14.14 6.31
C GLY A 88 43.01 15.35 6.66
N ARG A 89 43.36 16.56 6.20
CA ARG A 89 42.61 17.81 6.44
C ARG A 89 41.99 18.35 5.16
N VAL A 90 40.78 18.87 5.29
CA VAL A 90 40.02 19.56 4.25
C VAL A 90 39.68 20.96 4.72
N GLU A 91 39.88 21.95 3.84
CA GLU A 91 39.37 23.32 3.97
C GLU A 91 38.64 23.68 2.68
N GLY A 92 37.36 24.04 2.77
CA GLY A 92 36.51 24.27 1.61
C GLY A 92 35.35 25.24 1.84
N SER A 93 34.66 25.60 0.76
CA SER A 93 33.45 26.42 0.84
C SER A 93 32.42 26.14 -0.26
N VAL A 94 31.14 26.21 0.10
CA VAL A 94 30.01 25.91 -0.78
C VAL A 94 28.88 26.94 -0.60
N THR A 95 28.24 27.39 -1.70
CA THR A 95 27.13 28.35 -1.66
C THR A 95 25.88 27.84 -2.35
N ASP A 96 25.97 27.38 -3.60
CA ASP A 96 24.84 26.82 -4.36
C ASP A 96 25.38 25.64 -5.17
N GLY A 97 25.52 24.50 -4.48
CA GLY A 97 26.23 23.34 -4.98
C GLY A 97 26.56 22.35 -3.87
N VAL A 98 27.32 21.31 -4.22
CA VAL A 98 27.65 20.20 -3.32
C VAL A 98 29.15 19.93 -3.35
N ASP A 99 29.76 19.82 -2.18
CA ASP A 99 31.11 19.25 -2.03
C ASP A 99 31.04 17.88 -1.35
N ALA A 100 31.88 16.96 -1.81
CA ALA A 100 31.80 15.57 -1.40
C ALA A 100 33.20 14.95 -1.25
N TYR A 101 33.40 14.16 -0.20
CA TYR A 101 34.69 13.58 0.18
C TYR A 101 34.54 12.14 0.63
N GLU A 102 35.40 11.24 0.14
CA GLU A 102 35.54 9.90 0.72
C GLU A 102 36.71 9.90 1.68
N PHE A 103 36.53 9.28 2.84
CA PHE A 103 37.56 9.16 3.86
C PHE A 103 37.56 7.80 4.57
N SER A 104 38.68 7.52 5.24
CA SER A 104 38.87 6.39 6.15
C SER A 104 39.20 6.90 7.56
N GLY A 105 39.04 6.03 8.56
CA GLY A 105 39.22 6.40 9.97
C GLY A 105 38.07 7.26 10.54
N ASN A 106 38.37 8.07 11.56
CA ASN A 106 37.39 8.89 12.26
C ASN A 106 37.59 10.37 11.96
N ILE A 107 36.52 11.16 11.93
CA ILE A 107 36.62 12.63 11.93
C ILE A 107 37.14 13.07 13.31
N THR A 108 38.30 13.71 13.33
CA THR A 108 38.99 14.15 14.55
C THR A 108 38.71 15.62 14.89
N SER A 109 38.33 16.42 13.88
CA SER A 109 37.93 17.82 14.03
C SER A 109 36.92 18.19 12.95
N PHE A 110 35.90 18.97 13.28
CA PHE A 110 34.92 19.49 12.32
C PHE A 110 34.46 20.89 12.72
N SER A 111 34.53 21.84 11.79
CA SER A 111 34.06 23.21 11.94
C SER A 111 33.40 23.65 10.65
N PHE A 112 32.25 24.29 10.74
CA PHE A 112 31.60 24.91 9.59
C PHE A 112 30.84 26.16 10.02
N ASP A 113 30.70 27.13 9.13
CA ASP A 113 30.01 28.40 9.34
C ASP A 113 29.25 28.80 8.08
N GLY A 114 27.92 28.66 8.12
CA GLY A 114 27.01 28.96 7.01
C GLY A 114 25.78 28.05 6.97
N PRO A 115 24.89 28.25 5.98
CA PRO A 115 23.58 27.58 5.90
C PRO A 115 23.58 26.14 5.36
N ALA A 116 24.70 25.61 4.86
CA ALA A 116 24.76 24.30 4.21
C ALA A 116 24.48 23.14 5.18
N VAL A 117 23.95 22.05 4.63
CA VAL A 117 23.68 20.81 5.35
C VAL A 117 24.89 19.88 5.22
N VAL A 118 25.36 19.36 6.35
CA VAL A 118 26.46 18.38 6.38
C VAL A 118 25.90 16.98 6.63
N LYS A 119 26.21 16.02 5.73
CA LYS A 119 25.84 14.61 5.84
C LYS A 119 27.09 13.73 5.91
N CYS A 120 27.05 12.65 6.69
CA CYS A 120 28.15 11.69 6.80
C CYS A 120 27.60 10.25 6.88
N GLY A 121 28.11 9.31 6.07
CA GLY A 121 27.60 7.94 5.96
C GLY A 121 28.52 7.01 5.14
N GLU A 122 28.13 5.75 4.93
CA GLU A 122 28.83 4.83 4.02
C GLU A 122 28.32 5.00 2.57
N SER A 123 29.21 5.37 1.62
CA SER A 123 29.05 5.50 0.13
C SER A 123 28.02 6.51 -0.45
N ILE A 124 28.38 7.27 -1.51
CA ILE A 124 27.51 8.26 -2.21
C ILE A 124 26.95 7.71 -3.53
N GLU A 125 25.74 7.19 -3.50
CA GLU A 125 24.86 7.21 -4.69
C GLU A 125 23.64 8.14 -4.46
N GLN A 126 23.57 8.88 -3.34
CA GLN A 126 22.31 9.49 -2.86
C GLN A 126 22.25 11.04 -2.81
N THR A 127 22.64 11.73 -3.87
CA THR A 127 22.30 13.18 -4.00
C THR A 127 22.00 13.69 -5.43
N ALA A 128 21.98 12.84 -6.46
CA ALA A 128 21.57 13.30 -7.79
C ALA A 128 20.03 13.43 -7.86
N GLN A 129 19.54 14.57 -8.36
CA GLN A 129 18.13 14.77 -8.68
C GLN A 129 17.91 14.41 -10.15
N HIS A 130 17.07 13.42 -10.39
CA HIS A 130 16.72 12.89 -11.70
C HIS A 130 15.33 13.37 -12.14
N THR A 131 15.05 13.26 -13.43
CA THR A 131 13.72 13.49 -14.00
C THR A 131 13.17 12.19 -14.59
N ILE A 132 11.87 11.97 -14.44
CA ILE A 132 11.15 10.86 -15.05
C ILE A 132 9.95 11.42 -15.81
N GLU A 133 9.75 10.96 -17.04
CA GLU A 133 8.58 11.29 -17.88
C GLU A 133 7.89 10.00 -18.33
N ILE A 134 6.59 9.91 -18.10
CA ILE A 134 5.75 8.80 -18.51
C ILE A 134 4.84 9.31 -19.62
N ILE A 135 5.06 8.88 -20.87
CA ILE A 135 4.38 9.46 -22.03
C ILE A 135 3.59 8.39 -22.77
N SER A 136 2.26 8.54 -22.82
CA SER A 136 1.40 7.73 -23.70
C SER A 136 1.76 7.95 -25.18
N THR A 137 1.81 6.87 -25.95
CA THR A 137 2.23 6.87 -27.37
C THR A 137 1.09 6.67 -28.36
N GLU A 138 -0.09 6.29 -27.89
CA GLU A 138 -1.27 6.04 -28.73
C GLU A 138 -2.43 6.98 -28.36
N ASP A 139 -3.28 7.29 -29.35
CA ASP A 139 -4.51 8.07 -29.19
C ASP A 139 -5.65 7.39 -29.98
N PRO A 140 -6.68 6.83 -29.31
CA PRO A 140 -6.88 6.88 -27.86
C PRO A 140 -6.04 5.84 -27.11
N SER A 141 -5.54 6.19 -25.92
CA SER A 141 -5.01 5.23 -24.94
C SER A 141 -5.13 5.78 -23.53
N GLU A 142 -5.14 4.87 -22.56
CA GLU A 142 -5.21 5.14 -21.13
C GLU A 142 -4.07 4.35 -20.46
N LEU A 143 -3.35 4.98 -19.55
CA LEU A 143 -2.19 4.40 -18.87
C LEU A 143 -2.22 4.82 -17.40
N THR A 144 -2.49 3.87 -16.52
CA THR A 144 -2.15 3.96 -15.10
C THR A 144 -0.72 3.51 -14.92
N TYR A 145 0.07 4.22 -14.11
CA TYR A 145 1.43 3.84 -13.80
C TYR A 145 1.72 3.99 -12.30
N GLU A 146 2.70 3.24 -11.84
CA GLU A 146 3.29 3.33 -10.52
C GLU A 146 4.81 3.20 -10.64
N PHE A 147 5.56 4.01 -9.88
CA PHE A 147 7.00 3.84 -9.78
C PHE A 147 7.51 4.13 -8.37
N THR A 148 8.60 3.46 -8.01
CA THR A 148 9.24 3.57 -6.69
C THR A 148 10.68 4.06 -6.84
N THR A 149 11.08 5.01 -5.99
CA THR A 149 12.44 5.53 -5.92
C THR A 149 13.00 5.40 -4.51
N THR A 150 14.32 5.26 -4.41
CA THR A 150 14.97 5.08 -3.10
C THR A 150 14.92 6.34 -2.22
N ASP A 151 14.57 7.49 -2.78
CA ASP A 151 14.47 8.78 -2.08
C ASP A 151 13.42 9.70 -2.76
N GLU A 152 13.22 10.89 -2.20
CA GLU A 152 12.10 11.81 -2.42
C GLU A 152 11.68 12.04 -3.88
N ILE A 153 10.37 11.96 -4.15
CA ILE A 153 9.72 12.32 -5.43
C ILE A 153 8.99 13.66 -5.30
N THR A 154 9.04 14.49 -6.35
CA THR A 154 8.30 15.75 -6.45
C THR A 154 7.70 15.93 -7.85
N LYS A 155 6.48 16.47 -7.92
CA LYS A 155 5.77 16.71 -9.19
C LYS A 155 6.35 17.88 -9.98
N ILE A 156 6.33 17.79 -11.31
CA ILE A 156 6.65 18.89 -12.21
C ILE A 156 5.36 19.45 -12.83
N PHE A 157 4.97 20.66 -12.42
CA PHE A 157 3.74 21.32 -12.89
C PHE A 157 3.92 22.30 -14.06
N ASN A 158 5.17 22.53 -14.50
CA ASN A 158 5.52 23.56 -15.49
C ASN A 158 6.01 22.99 -16.82
N ASP A 159 5.79 21.69 -17.09
CA ASP A 159 6.08 21.08 -18.37
C ASP A 159 4.83 21.07 -19.26
N THR A 160 4.76 21.98 -20.21
CA THR A 160 3.49 22.35 -20.87
C THR A 160 2.68 21.20 -21.49
N ARG A 161 3.30 20.08 -21.88
CA ARG A 161 2.61 18.93 -22.47
C ARG A 161 2.57 17.70 -21.56
N ASN A 162 3.58 17.52 -20.71
CA ASN A 162 3.75 16.32 -19.88
C ASN A 162 3.77 16.66 -18.38
N SER A 163 3.06 17.69 -17.94
CA SER A 163 3.06 18.07 -16.51
C SER A 163 2.37 16.99 -15.69
N ALA A 164 2.96 16.66 -14.54
CA ALA A 164 2.22 15.95 -13.51
C ALA A 164 0.97 16.75 -13.09
N GLU A 165 -0.08 16.03 -12.81
CA GLU A 165 -1.37 16.57 -12.45
C GLU A 165 -1.54 16.73 -10.94
N THR A 166 -2.36 17.71 -10.58
CA THR A 166 -2.54 18.10 -9.17
C THR A 166 -3.41 17.14 -8.38
N LYS A 167 -4.22 16.31 -9.03
CA LYS A 167 -5.30 15.53 -8.37
C LYS A 167 -5.18 14.01 -8.51
N ASN A 168 -4.79 13.50 -9.66
CA ASN A 168 -4.71 12.05 -9.94
C ASN A 168 -3.31 11.49 -9.79
N ASP A 169 -2.26 12.31 -9.84
CA ASP A 169 -0.94 11.84 -9.44
C ASP A 169 -0.83 11.90 -7.91
N GLN A 170 -0.29 10.88 -7.28
CA GLN A 170 -0.07 10.82 -5.84
C GLN A 170 1.36 10.45 -5.56
N ILE A 171 1.92 11.01 -4.47
CA ILE A 171 3.27 10.71 -4.01
C ILE A 171 3.18 10.41 -2.52
N SER A 172 3.70 9.25 -2.11
CA SER A 172 3.79 8.83 -0.72
C SER A 172 5.23 8.41 -0.38
N GLN A 173 5.59 8.53 0.89
CA GLN A 173 6.82 7.94 1.42
C GLN A 173 6.47 6.61 2.10
N ASN A 174 7.15 5.55 1.71
CA ASN A 174 6.98 4.20 2.25
C ASN A 174 7.68 4.04 3.61
N SER A 175 7.30 3.01 4.35
CA SER A 175 7.85 2.74 5.70
C SER A 175 9.34 2.37 5.70
N ASP A 176 9.86 1.89 4.57
CA ASP A 176 11.27 1.55 4.39
C ASP A 176 12.14 2.75 3.98
N GLY A 177 11.53 3.93 3.80
CA GLY A 177 12.19 5.17 3.41
C GLY A 177 12.18 5.45 1.91
N THR A 178 11.75 4.49 1.08
CA THR A 178 11.52 4.70 -0.36
C THR A 178 10.30 5.59 -0.59
N TRP A 179 10.12 6.07 -1.82
CA TRP A 179 9.00 6.91 -2.21
C TRP A 179 8.30 6.30 -3.41
N THR A 180 6.97 6.30 -3.40
CA THR A 180 6.16 5.78 -4.49
C THR A 180 5.34 6.91 -5.10
N ALA A 181 5.29 6.95 -6.43
CA ALA A 181 4.39 7.80 -7.18
C ALA A 181 3.45 6.96 -8.05
N GLN A 182 2.17 7.27 -7.97
CA GLN A 182 1.11 6.66 -8.76
C GLN A 182 0.46 7.75 -9.60
N GLY A 183 0.05 7.43 -10.81
CA GLY A 183 -0.61 8.41 -11.66
C GLY A 183 -1.31 7.81 -12.86
N TYR A 184 -1.93 8.70 -13.64
CA TYR A 184 -2.73 8.31 -14.80
C TYR A 184 -2.56 9.31 -15.93
N THR A 185 -2.18 8.82 -17.10
CA THR A 185 -2.01 9.60 -18.32
C THR A 185 -2.62 8.88 -19.54
N GLY A 186 -2.65 9.54 -20.71
CA GLY A 186 -3.26 8.94 -21.89
C GLY A 186 -3.30 9.83 -23.12
N ASN A 187 -3.80 9.31 -24.24
CA ASN A 187 -4.09 10.05 -25.47
C ASN A 187 -2.92 10.90 -26.00
N GLY A 188 -1.68 10.42 -25.89
CA GLY A 188 -0.49 11.15 -26.33
C GLY A 188 -0.01 12.27 -25.40
N TYR A 189 -0.53 12.31 -24.16
CA TYR A 189 -0.04 13.12 -23.04
C TYR A 189 0.89 12.29 -22.15
N GLY A 190 1.52 12.96 -21.18
CA GLY A 190 2.36 12.32 -20.19
C GLY A 190 2.39 13.08 -18.89
N ASP A 191 3.05 12.50 -17.90
CA ASP A 191 3.27 13.10 -16.59
C ASP A 191 4.78 13.12 -16.28
N SER A 192 5.21 14.11 -15.51
CA SER A 192 6.63 14.32 -15.21
C SER A 192 6.91 14.62 -13.75
N PHE A 193 7.95 13.97 -13.23
CA PHE A 193 8.37 14.08 -11.85
C PHE A 193 9.88 14.30 -11.76
N LYS A 194 10.32 14.85 -10.64
CA LYS A 194 11.72 14.77 -10.20
C LYS A 194 11.82 13.77 -9.07
N PHE A 195 12.90 13.01 -9.02
CA PHE A 195 13.18 12.12 -7.90
C PHE A 195 14.64 12.22 -7.45
N LYS A 196 14.92 11.81 -6.22
CA LYS A 196 16.26 11.61 -5.69
C LYS A 196 16.54 10.11 -5.57
N GLY A 197 17.82 9.73 -5.56
CA GLY A 197 18.21 8.33 -5.47
C GLY A 197 17.92 7.57 -6.76
N GLU A 198 17.73 6.25 -6.68
CA GLU A 198 17.55 5.38 -7.84
C GLU A 198 16.07 5.08 -8.09
N LEU A 199 15.69 4.93 -9.37
CA LEU A 199 14.43 4.33 -9.77
C LEU A 199 14.56 2.81 -9.59
N SER A 200 13.80 2.24 -8.67
CA SER A 200 13.89 0.82 -8.32
C SER A 200 12.81 -0.04 -8.99
N GLU A 201 11.63 0.54 -9.21
CA GLU A 201 10.47 -0.19 -9.75
C GLU A 201 9.67 0.71 -10.69
N PHE A 202 9.13 0.11 -11.74
CA PHE A 202 8.16 0.76 -12.62
C PHE A 202 7.10 -0.23 -13.11
N SER A 203 5.84 0.15 -13.03
CA SER A 203 4.70 -0.61 -13.55
C SER A 203 3.78 0.33 -14.35
N PRO A 204 3.19 -0.13 -15.47
CA PRO A 204 3.35 -1.44 -16.10
C PRO A 204 4.71 -1.57 -16.83
N THR A 205 5.20 -2.79 -17.04
CA THR A 205 6.48 -3.02 -17.75
C THR A 205 6.35 -3.05 -19.27
N THR A 206 5.12 -3.13 -19.79
CA THR A 206 4.81 -3.09 -21.22
C THR A 206 3.50 -2.34 -21.46
N GLY A 207 3.36 -1.70 -22.62
CA GLY A 207 2.15 -0.97 -22.96
C GLY A 207 2.42 0.13 -23.99
N PRO A 208 1.38 0.88 -24.41
CA PRO A 208 1.50 1.93 -25.41
C PRO A 208 2.07 3.22 -24.80
N PHE A 209 3.24 3.14 -24.15
CA PHE A 209 3.89 4.28 -23.50
C PHE A 209 5.41 4.29 -23.71
N LYS A 210 6.03 5.41 -23.38
CA LYS A 210 7.48 5.59 -23.27
C LYS A 210 7.82 6.03 -21.86
N LEU A 211 8.87 5.44 -21.31
CA LEU A 211 9.47 5.87 -20.06
C LEU A 211 10.79 6.58 -20.38
N LEU A 212 10.92 7.83 -19.95
CA LEU A 212 12.18 8.56 -20.06
C LEU A 212 12.72 8.85 -18.67
N VAL A 213 13.99 8.53 -18.44
CA VAL A 213 14.75 8.98 -17.26
C VAL A 213 15.85 9.90 -17.75
N ASP A 214 15.88 11.12 -17.23
CA ASP A 214 16.80 12.19 -17.65
C ASP A 214 16.77 12.45 -19.18
N GLY A 215 15.57 12.36 -19.75
CA GLY A 215 15.32 12.54 -21.18
C GLY A 215 15.86 11.41 -22.06
N GLN A 216 16.35 10.30 -21.48
CA GLN A 216 16.70 9.08 -22.21
C GLN A 216 15.59 8.05 -22.06
N GLU A 217 15.14 7.48 -23.18
CA GLU A 217 14.17 6.38 -23.17
C GLU A 217 14.83 5.14 -22.56
N VAL A 218 14.20 4.59 -21.53
CA VAL A 218 14.66 3.41 -20.79
C VAL A 218 13.62 2.29 -20.93
N ASP A 219 14.05 1.04 -20.78
CA ASP A 219 13.14 -0.10 -20.83
C ASP A 219 12.52 -0.32 -19.43
N PRO A 220 11.19 -0.16 -19.26
CA PRO A 220 10.53 -0.35 -17.98
C PRO A 220 10.77 -1.73 -17.35
N SER A 221 11.05 -2.76 -18.16
CA SER A 221 11.36 -4.10 -17.65
C SER A 221 12.73 -4.21 -16.96
N GLU A 222 13.58 -3.18 -17.07
CA GLU A 222 14.82 -3.05 -16.29
C GLU A 222 14.55 -2.56 -14.84
N PHE A 223 13.33 -2.07 -14.56
CA PHE A 223 12.92 -1.53 -13.25
C PHE A 223 11.76 -2.35 -12.70
N GLY A 224 12.03 -3.07 -11.64
CA GLY A 224 11.21 -4.16 -11.16
C GLY A 224 12.14 -5.25 -10.71
N SER A 225 11.72 -6.03 -9.73
CA SER A 225 12.59 -7.01 -9.09
C SER A 225 13.18 -7.94 -10.15
N GLU A 226 14.47 -7.76 -10.49
CA GLU A 226 15.22 -8.87 -11.04
C GLU A 226 15.03 -9.98 -10.03
N THR A 227 14.47 -11.09 -10.51
CA THR A 227 14.34 -12.32 -9.76
C THR A 227 15.77 -12.79 -9.47
N SER A 228 16.35 -12.21 -8.42
CA SER A 228 17.35 -12.88 -7.63
C SER A 228 16.66 -14.15 -7.20
N GLU A 229 16.92 -15.26 -7.89
CA GLU A 229 16.51 -16.55 -7.37
C GLU A 229 16.95 -16.57 -5.91
N PRO A 230 16.01 -16.71 -4.95
CA PRO A 230 16.43 -17.00 -3.62
C PRO A 230 17.10 -18.37 -3.73
N THR A 231 18.41 -18.39 -3.61
CA THR A 231 19.06 -19.51 -2.92
C THR A 231 18.80 -19.35 -1.43
N ASP A 232 17.52 -19.19 -1.09
CA ASP A 232 16.99 -19.39 0.24
C ASP A 232 16.00 -20.54 0.11
N ASP A 233 16.33 -21.62 0.79
CA ASP A 233 15.52 -22.81 1.01
C ASP A 233 14.36 -22.47 1.98
N SER A 234 13.74 -21.31 1.79
CA SER A 234 12.58 -20.83 2.53
C SER A 234 11.46 -20.62 1.53
N THR A 235 10.79 -21.71 1.20
CA THR A 235 9.36 -21.64 0.85
C THR A 235 8.69 -20.75 1.91
N PRO A 236 7.90 -19.71 1.55
CA PRO A 236 7.11 -18.98 2.53
C PRO A 236 6.30 -20.01 3.32
N THR A 237 6.65 -20.20 4.59
CA THR A 237 6.05 -21.24 5.45
C THR A 237 4.80 -20.73 6.18
N GLY A 238 4.36 -19.52 5.85
CA GLY A 238 3.11 -18.92 6.32
C GLY A 238 1.92 -19.20 5.38
N PRO A 239 0.69 -19.06 5.87
CA PRO A 239 -0.52 -19.15 5.03
C PRO A 239 -0.52 -18.06 3.96
N ALA A 240 -1.04 -18.35 2.75
CA ALA A 240 -1.10 -17.43 1.62
C ALA A 240 -2.18 -16.35 1.83
N ILE A 241 -1.86 -15.32 2.61
CA ILE A 241 -2.79 -14.23 2.93
C ILE A 241 -3.18 -13.49 1.66
N GLY A 242 -4.48 -13.36 1.42
CA GLY A 242 -4.99 -12.78 0.18
C GLY A 242 -4.95 -13.73 -1.02
N GLY A 243 -4.49 -14.96 -0.86
CA GLY A 243 -4.38 -15.96 -1.93
C GLY A 243 -3.18 -15.70 -2.83
N GLY A 244 -3.35 -15.89 -4.14
CA GLY A 244 -2.28 -15.72 -5.12
C GLY A 244 -1.18 -16.76 -4.95
N ASP A 245 0.07 -16.33 -5.11
CA ASP A 245 1.23 -17.21 -5.02
C ASP A 245 1.33 -17.91 -3.66
N GLY A 246 1.59 -19.21 -3.70
CA GLY A 246 1.64 -20.06 -2.50
C GLY A 246 0.27 -20.53 -2.01
N TYR A 247 -0.84 -20.12 -2.64
CA TYR A 247 -2.15 -20.66 -2.32
C TYR A 247 -2.23 -22.16 -2.65
N PRO A 248 -2.55 -23.05 -1.68
CA PRO A 248 -2.38 -24.48 -1.86
C PRO A 248 -3.51 -25.18 -2.64
N ASN A 249 -4.68 -24.55 -2.75
CA ASN A 249 -5.89 -25.19 -3.30
C ASN A 249 -6.29 -24.63 -4.68
N THR A 250 -5.32 -24.20 -5.49
CA THR A 250 -5.58 -23.75 -6.87
C THR A 250 -6.26 -24.83 -7.71
N VAL A 251 -7.09 -24.43 -8.66
CA VAL A 251 -7.69 -25.32 -9.67
C VAL A 251 -6.92 -25.15 -10.97
N ALA A 252 -6.43 -26.24 -11.55
CA ALA A 252 -5.65 -26.18 -12.78
C ALA A 252 -6.57 -26.12 -14.03
N PRO A 253 -6.14 -25.50 -15.14
CA PRO A 253 -6.91 -25.50 -16.39
C PRO A 253 -7.25 -26.90 -16.92
N SER A 254 -6.44 -27.91 -16.57
CA SER A 254 -6.69 -29.31 -16.94
C SER A 254 -7.89 -29.95 -16.23
N GLU A 255 -8.41 -29.31 -15.19
CA GLU A 255 -9.61 -29.74 -14.45
C GLU A 255 -10.90 -29.16 -15.05
N ALA A 256 -10.80 -28.28 -16.05
CA ALA A 256 -11.94 -27.63 -16.68
C ALA A 256 -12.83 -28.60 -17.46
N ASP A 257 -14.13 -28.60 -17.17
CA ASP A 257 -15.16 -29.20 -18.02
C ASP A 257 -15.63 -28.20 -19.10
N PHE A 258 -15.63 -26.91 -18.74
CA PHE A 258 -15.87 -25.78 -19.64
C PHE A 258 -14.73 -24.79 -19.52
N LEU A 259 -14.13 -24.38 -20.65
CA LEU A 259 -13.16 -23.29 -20.72
C LEU A 259 -13.82 -22.10 -21.41
N VAL A 260 -13.80 -20.93 -20.78
CA VAL A 260 -14.51 -19.73 -21.26
C VAL A 260 -13.60 -18.51 -21.24
N SER A 261 -13.72 -17.65 -22.25
CA SER A 261 -13.00 -16.36 -22.31
C SER A 261 -13.87 -15.21 -22.79
N SER A 262 -15.19 -15.42 -22.87
CA SER A 262 -16.16 -14.39 -23.24
C SER A 262 -17.50 -14.54 -22.51
N THR A 263 -18.25 -13.46 -22.43
CA THR A 263 -19.57 -13.43 -21.77
C THR A 263 -20.55 -14.43 -22.36
N ARG A 264 -20.47 -14.68 -23.68
CA ARG A 264 -21.34 -15.65 -24.35
C ARG A 264 -21.01 -17.07 -23.92
N GLU A 265 -19.72 -17.39 -23.82
CA GLU A 265 -19.26 -18.73 -23.40
C GLU A 265 -19.53 -18.95 -21.93
N LEU A 266 -19.29 -17.95 -21.06
CA LEU A 266 -19.61 -18.02 -19.64
C LEU A 266 -21.10 -18.30 -19.42
N VAL A 267 -21.99 -17.57 -20.10
CA VAL A 267 -23.44 -17.81 -20.03
C VAL A 267 -23.81 -19.20 -20.55
N SER A 268 -23.25 -19.62 -21.70
CA SER A 268 -23.52 -20.96 -22.25
C SER A 268 -23.04 -22.07 -21.32
N ALA A 269 -21.87 -21.89 -20.69
CA ALA A 269 -21.32 -22.84 -19.73
C ALA A 269 -22.21 -22.92 -18.47
N PHE A 270 -22.69 -21.78 -17.95
CA PHE A 270 -23.65 -21.80 -16.84
C PHE A 270 -24.99 -22.47 -17.20
N ASP A 271 -25.46 -22.33 -18.44
CA ASP A 271 -26.69 -23.00 -18.89
C ASP A 271 -26.51 -24.53 -19.03
N ASP A 272 -25.32 -25.00 -19.37
CA ASP A 272 -25.03 -26.41 -19.67
C ASP A 272 -24.38 -27.19 -18.50
N ALA A 273 -23.73 -26.50 -17.57
CA ALA A 273 -23.00 -27.11 -16.46
C ALA A 273 -23.92 -27.83 -15.47
N SER A 274 -23.43 -28.95 -14.97
CA SER A 274 -24.04 -29.79 -13.94
C SER A 274 -23.23 -29.75 -12.65
N SER A 275 -23.86 -30.12 -11.53
CA SER A 275 -23.13 -30.24 -10.27
C SER A 275 -21.95 -31.20 -10.40
N GLY A 276 -20.79 -30.74 -9.94
CA GLY A 276 -19.49 -31.40 -10.08
C GLY A 276 -18.62 -30.81 -11.19
N ASP A 277 -19.19 -30.05 -12.12
CA ASP A 277 -18.44 -29.49 -13.25
C ASP A 277 -17.60 -28.28 -12.84
N VAL A 278 -16.47 -28.09 -13.52
CA VAL A 278 -15.62 -26.91 -13.41
C VAL A 278 -15.82 -26.00 -14.63
N VAL A 279 -16.34 -24.80 -14.39
CA VAL A 279 -16.36 -23.71 -15.37
C VAL A 279 -15.12 -22.86 -15.13
N TYR A 280 -14.18 -22.92 -16.07
CA TYR A 280 -12.86 -22.32 -15.96
C TYR A 280 -12.77 -21.08 -16.85
N VAL A 281 -12.52 -19.91 -16.24
CA VAL A 281 -12.21 -18.68 -16.96
C VAL A 281 -10.74 -18.76 -17.38
N GLU A 282 -10.47 -18.62 -18.67
CA GLU A 282 -9.10 -18.65 -19.21
C GLU A 282 -8.23 -17.56 -18.55
N GLY A 283 -6.98 -17.91 -18.22
CA GLY A 283 -6.03 -16.96 -17.62
C GLY A 283 -5.80 -15.75 -18.52
N GLY A 284 -5.87 -14.55 -17.93
CA GLY A 284 -5.77 -13.28 -18.67
C GLY A 284 -6.99 -12.92 -19.52
N ALA A 285 -8.08 -13.70 -19.50
CA ALA A 285 -9.32 -13.29 -20.13
C ALA A 285 -9.96 -12.13 -19.36
N GLU A 286 -10.51 -11.17 -20.08
CA GLU A 286 -11.36 -10.11 -19.52
C GLU A 286 -12.80 -10.25 -20.05
N ILE A 287 -13.70 -10.68 -19.18
CA ILE A 287 -15.11 -10.91 -19.48
C ILE A 287 -15.94 -9.73 -18.93
N ASP A 288 -16.24 -8.77 -19.80
CA ASP A 288 -17.22 -7.72 -19.50
C ASP A 288 -18.65 -8.26 -19.65
N VAL A 289 -19.36 -8.40 -18.53
CA VAL A 289 -20.73 -8.93 -18.51
C VAL A 289 -21.78 -7.87 -18.84
N GLY A 290 -21.40 -6.60 -18.94
CA GLY A 290 -22.29 -5.48 -19.14
C GLY A 290 -23.31 -5.38 -17.98
N ARG A 291 -24.57 -5.07 -18.31
CA ARG A 291 -25.66 -4.96 -17.31
C ARG A 291 -26.21 -6.29 -16.80
N ARG A 292 -25.52 -7.41 -17.05
CA ARG A 292 -26.04 -8.74 -16.71
C ARG A 292 -25.81 -9.04 -15.23
N GLU A 293 -26.79 -9.69 -14.65
CA GLU A 293 -26.69 -10.36 -13.36
C GLU A 293 -26.69 -11.86 -13.69
N LEU A 294 -25.56 -12.53 -13.42
CA LEU A 294 -25.37 -13.93 -13.81
C LEU A 294 -25.61 -14.83 -12.59
N THR A 295 -26.49 -15.81 -12.74
CA THR A 295 -26.65 -16.85 -11.72
C THR A 295 -25.59 -17.92 -11.91
N VAL A 296 -24.72 -18.11 -10.90
CA VAL A 296 -23.76 -19.22 -10.86
C VAL A 296 -24.54 -20.50 -10.47
N PRO A 297 -24.59 -21.53 -11.35
CA PRO A 297 -25.38 -22.73 -11.10
C PRO A 297 -24.94 -23.47 -9.84
N ARG A 298 -25.88 -24.18 -9.21
CA ARG A 298 -25.60 -24.98 -8.01
C ARG A 298 -24.54 -26.05 -8.26
N GLY A 299 -23.70 -26.32 -7.27
CA GLY A 299 -22.85 -27.50 -7.27
C GLY A 299 -21.63 -27.42 -8.18
N ILE A 300 -21.34 -26.28 -8.82
CA ILE A 300 -20.20 -26.14 -9.73
C ILE A 300 -19.01 -25.49 -9.04
N THR A 301 -17.83 -25.62 -9.64
CA THR A 301 -16.69 -24.75 -9.35
C THR A 301 -16.55 -23.72 -10.47
N LEU A 302 -16.57 -22.42 -10.13
CA LEU A 302 -16.15 -21.35 -11.01
C LEU A 302 -14.70 -21.00 -10.69
N ALA A 303 -13.77 -21.27 -11.61
CA ALA A 303 -12.34 -21.21 -11.36
C ALA A 303 -11.57 -20.34 -12.37
N SER A 304 -10.39 -19.86 -11.99
CA SER A 304 -9.32 -19.46 -12.91
C SER A 304 -7.95 -19.74 -12.29
N ASP A 305 -6.87 -19.27 -12.93
CA ASP A 305 -5.48 -19.66 -12.66
C ASP A 305 -4.75 -18.82 -11.61
N ARG A 306 -5.42 -17.93 -10.86
CA ARG A 306 -4.74 -17.07 -9.88
C ARG A 306 -3.89 -17.90 -8.90
N GLY A 307 -2.61 -17.54 -8.75
CA GLY A 307 -1.64 -18.26 -7.91
C GLY A 307 -0.96 -19.45 -8.57
N ILE A 308 -1.25 -19.75 -9.84
CA ILE A 308 -0.52 -20.74 -10.63
C ILE A 308 0.55 -20.02 -11.44
N ASN A 309 1.83 -20.23 -11.07
CA ASN A 309 2.98 -19.61 -11.74
C ASN A 309 2.89 -18.07 -11.79
N GLY A 310 2.44 -17.41 -10.72
CA GLY A 310 2.32 -15.95 -10.68
C GLY A 310 1.14 -15.38 -11.48
N ALA A 311 0.21 -16.21 -11.95
CA ALA A 311 -0.97 -15.70 -12.65
C ALA A 311 -1.92 -14.95 -11.71
N GLU A 312 -2.56 -13.90 -12.24
CA GLU A 312 -3.56 -13.08 -11.52
C GLU A 312 -4.98 -13.65 -11.58
N GLY A 313 -5.22 -14.64 -12.45
CA GLY A 313 -6.55 -15.13 -12.76
C GLY A 313 -7.24 -14.30 -13.83
N GLY A 314 -8.18 -14.92 -14.55
CA GLY A 314 -9.10 -14.23 -15.45
C GLY A 314 -10.04 -13.27 -14.71
N LEU A 315 -10.39 -12.17 -15.36
CA LEU A 315 -11.22 -11.09 -14.82
C LEU A 315 -12.64 -11.17 -15.35
N ILE A 316 -13.62 -11.25 -14.44
CA ILE A 316 -15.03 -11.00 -14.73
C ILE A 316 -15.35 -9.59 -14.22
N LYS A 317 -15.84 -8.71 -15.10
CA LYS A 317 -16.05 -7.30 -14.77
C LYS A 317 -17.33 -6.69 -15.32
N THR A 318 -17.67 -5.52 -14.81
CA THR A 318 -18.70 -4.63 -15.37
C THR A 318 -18.45 -3.17 -15.01
N ASP A 319 -18.72 -2.28 -15.97
CA ASP A 319 -18.74 -0.82 -15.74
C ASP A 319 -20.16 -0.31 -15.44
N HIS A 320 -21.07 -1.20 -15.07
CA HIS A 320 -22.45 -0.89 -14.70
C HIS A 320 -22.70 -1.16 -13.21
N SER A 321 -23.87 -0.76 -12.72
CA SER A 321 -24.30 -0.98 -11.33
C SER A 321 -25.38 -2.07 -11.23
N PRO A 322 -25.06 -3.37 -11.43
CA PRO A 322 -25.99 -4.45 -11.12
C PRO A 322 -26.20 -4.57 -9.61
N TRP A 323 -27.37 -5.01 -9.14
CA TRP A 323 -27.49 -5.34 -7.72
C TRP A 323 -26.58 -6.50 -7.33
N ALA A 324 -26.32 -7.46 -8.23
CA ALA A 324 -25.35 -8.53 -8.06
C ALA A 324 -24.80 -8.98 -9.42
N MET A 325 -23.49 -8.86 -9.65
CA MET A 325 -22.88 -9.36 -10.88
C MET A 325 -22.94 -10.89 -10.96
N LEU A 326 -22.59 -11.57 -9.85
CA LEU A 326 -22.66 -13.01 -9.69
C LEU A 326 -23.60 -13.38 -8.53
N GLU A 327 -24.77 -13.97 -8.84
CA GLU A 327 -25.67 -14.53 -7.84
C GLU A 327 -25.38 -16.02 -7.64
N VAL A 328 -24.90 -16.41 -6.46
CA VAL A 328 -24.35 -17.75 -6.22
C VAL A 328 -25.36 -18.66 -5.52
N GLN A 329 -25.58 -19.83 -6.10
CA GLN A 329 -26.49 -20.88 -5.60
C GLN A 329 -25.78 -21.86 -4.65
N ASP A 330 -26.52 -22.86 -4.17
CA ASP A 330 -26.01 -23.87 -3.23
C ASP A 330 -24.80 -24.65 -3.77
N ASP A 331 -23.92 -25.08 -2.86
CA ASP A 331 -22.83 -26.02 -3.12
C ASP A 331 -21.80 -25.50 -4.17
N VAL A 332 -21.60 -24.19 -4.25
CA VAL A 332 -20.67 -23.57 -5.21
C VAL A 332 -19.34 -23.23 -4.57
N ARG A 333 -18.26 -23.44 -5.33
CA ARG A 333 -16.94 -22.84 -5.04
C ARG A 333 -16.58 -21.80 -6.10
N ILE A 334 -16.16 -20.61 -5.68
CA ILE A 334 -15.58 -19.59 -6.58
C ILE A 334 -14.12 -19.40 -6.19
N THR A 335 -13.20 -19.65 -7.13
CA THR A 335 -11.77 -19.63 -6.84
C THR A 335 -10.89 -19.05 -7.94
N GLY A 336 -9.82 -18.38 -7.54
CA GLY A 336 -8.66 -18.15 -8.41
C GLY A 336 -8.90 -17.16 -9.54
N LEU A 337 -9.86 -16.24 -9.40
CA LEU A 337 -10.25 -15.28 -10.44
C LEU A 337 -10.39 -13.86 -9.89
N GLN A 338 -10.50 -12.89 -10.78
CA GLN A 338 -10.70 -11.49 -10.44
C GLN A 338 -12.15 -11.07 -10.66
N VAL A 339 -12.69 -10.25 -9.77
CA VAL A 339 -14.08 -9.76 -9.76
C VAL A 339 -14.07 -8.23 -9.64
N GLY A 340 -14.11 -7.56 -10.79
CA GLY A 340 -13.96 -6.11 -10.90
C GLY A 340 -15.30 -5.38 -11.10
N GLY A 341 -15.59 -4.42 -10.23
CA GLY A 341 -16.73 -3.52 -10.34
C GLY A 341 -16.35 -2.18 -10.98
N PRO A 342 -17.33 -1.25 -11.11
CA PRO A 342 -17.17 -0.01 -11.87
C PRO A 342 -16.38 1.09 -11.13
N ARG A 343 -15.85 0.81 -9.93
CA ARG A 343 -15.29 1.84 -9.05
C ARG A 343 -13.80 1.64 -8.81
N TRP A 344 -13.14 2.75 -8.54
CA TRP A 344 -11.76 2.78 -8.05
C TRP A 344 -11.62 3.86 -6.98
N ASP A 345 -12.09 5.07 -7.31
CA ASP A 345 -12.08 6.23 -6.41
C ASP A 345 -13.33 6.32 -5.54
N TRP A 346 -13.23 7.11 -4.46
CA TRP A 346 -14.35 7.45 -3.59
C TRP A 346 -15.53 8.06 -4.34
N VAL A 347 -16.71 7.58 -3.97
CA VAL A 347 -18.00 8.05 -4.48
C VAL A 347 -18.97 8.37 -3.34
N GLU A 348 -19.76 9.43 -3.55
CA GLU A 348 -20.87 9.81 -2.67
C GLU A 348 -22.01 8.78 -2.76
N ALA A 349 -22.98 8.83 -1.85
CA ALA A 349 -24.09 7.89 -1.83
C ALA A 349 -24.98 7.94 -3.11
N ASP A 350 -24.68 7.09 -4.08
CA ASP A 350 -25.31 6.97 -5.40
C ASP A 350 -25.93 5.57 -5.66
N ASP A 351 -25.81 5.03 -6.88
CA ASP A 351 -26.18 3.64 -7.19
C ASP A 351 -25.41 2.64 -6.31
N THR A 352 -25.93 1.43 -6.17
CA THR A 352 -25.29 0.40 -5.35
C THR A 352 -25.13 -0.87 -6.16
N GLU A 353 -23.91 -1.40 -6.18
CA GLU A 353 -23.59 -2.63 -6.87
C GLU A 353 -22.69 -3.56 -6.07
N LEU A 354 -22.82 -4.85 -6.38
CA LEU A 354 -22.24 -5.96 -5.64
C LEU A 354 -21.58 -6.94 -6.61
N GLY A 355 -20.39 -7.41 -6.25
CA GLY A 355 -19.68 -8.42 -7.02
C GLY A 355 -20.35 -9.78 -6.92
N ILE A 356 -20.23 -10.41 -5.75
CA ILE A 356 -20.72 -11.75 -5.49
C ILE A 356 -21.82 -11.72 -4.41
N ASP A 357 -23.03 -12.15 -4.74
CA ASP A 357 -24.14 -12.36 -3.78
C ASP A 357 -24.27 -13.87 -3.48
N ALA A 358 -23.63 -14.33 -2.41
CA ALA A 358 -23.74 -15.70 -1.90
C ALA A 358 -25.09 -15.93 -1.23
N ARG A 359 -26.06 -16.44 -2.01
CA ARG A 359 -27.45 -16.65 -1.57
C ARG A 359 -27.76 -18.08 -1.16
N GLY A 360 -27.06 -19.05 -1.75
CA GLY A 360 -27.19 -20.45 -1.40
C GLY A 360 -26.49 -20.82 -0.09
N SER A 361 -26.55 -22.09 0.21
CA SER A 361 -25.86 -22.73 1.34
C SER A 361 -24.61 -23.47 0.88
N ASN A 362 -23.67 -23.73 1.80
CA ASN A 362 -22.43 -24.47 1.51
C ASN A 362 -21.61 -23.83 0.36
N ILE A 363 -21.38 -22.51 0.47
CA ILE A 363 -20.61 -21.73 -0.51
C ILE A 363 -19.19 -21.48 0.04
N GLU A 364 -18.19 -21.72 -0.80
CA GLU A 364 -16.79 -21.39 -0.56
C GLU A 364 -16.34 -20.33 -1.58
N ILE A 365 -15.77 -19.23 -1.12
CA ILE A 365 -15.19 -18.19 -1.97
C ILE A 365 -13.75 -17.99 -1.52
N ASP A 366 -12.82 -18.37 -2.38
CA ASP A 366 -11.42 -18.41 -2.01
C ASP A 366 -10.47 -17.93 -3.10
N ASN A 367 -9.30 -17.41 -2.75
CA ASN A 367 -8.31 -17.00 -3.75
C ASN A 367 -8.87 -16.03 -4.82
N VAL A 368 -9.84 -15.20 -4.46
CA VAL A 368 -10.45 -14.19 -5.34
C VAL A 368 -9.75 -12.85 -5.12
N ASN A 369 -9.47 -12.13 -6.21
CA ASN A 369 -9.14 -10.71 -6.17
C ASN A 369 -10.41 -9.90 -6.49
N GLY A 370 -11.00 -9.22 -5.50
CA GLY A 370 -12.30 -8.55 -5.64
C GLY A 370 -12.21 -7.06 -5.34
N PHE A 371 -12.66 -6.22 -6.28
CA PHE A 371 -12.51 -4.77 -6.15
C PHE A 371 -13.58 -3.96 -6.90
N GLY A 372 -13.76 -2.70 -6.52
CA GLY A 372 -14.53 -1.73 -7.27
C GLY A 372 -16.05 -1.75 -7.06
N TRP A 373 -16.52 -2.21 -5.91
CA TRP A 373 -17.95 -2.39 -5.60
C TRP A 373 -18.47 -1.39 -4.58
N GLY A 374 -19.53 -0.66 -4.93
CA GLY A 374 -20.14 0.35 -4.06
C GLY A 374 -20.91 -0.23 -2.88
N TYR A 375 -21.54 -1.40 -3.01
CA TYR A 375 -22.12 -2.10 -1.86
C TYR A 375 -21.06 -2.94 -1.15
N ALA A 376 -20.66 -4.06 -1.78
CA ALA A 376 -19.63 -4.96 -1.28
C ALA A 376 -18.99 -5.76 -2.42
N ALA A 377 -17.74 -6.22 -2.26
CA ALA A 377 -17.19 -7.21 -3.18
C ALA A 377 -17.88 -8.57 -3.01
N ILE A 378 -18.13 -8.98 -1.76
CA ILE A 378 -18.83 -10.24 -1.43
C ILE A 378 -19.92 -9.96 -0.39
N ARG A 379 -21.11 -10.51 -0.62
CA ARG A 379 -22.23 -10.53 0.33
C ARG A 379 -22.60 -11.96 0.66
N SER A 380 -22.69 -12.26 1.96
CA SER A 380 -23.02 -13.58 2.51
C SER A 380 -24.42 -13.54 3.15
N ASN A 381 -25.36 -14.34 2.64
CA ASN A 381 -26.73 -14.43 3.18
C ASN A 381 -26.95 -15.71 4.02
N ASP A 382 -25.99 -16.62 4.05
CA ASP A 382 -25.98 -17.88 4.81
C ASP A 382 -24.54 -18.19 5.26
N ASP A 383 -24.30 -19.25 6.02
CA ASP A 383 -22.97 -19.68 6.49
C ASP A 383 -22.04 -19.92 5.28
N THR A 384 -21.24 -18.91 4.94
CA THR A 384 -20.30 -18.89 3.79
C THR A 384 -18.87 -18.89 4.30
N HIS A 385 -17.98 -19.63 3.64
CA HIS A 385 -16.55 -19.61 3.94
C HIS A 385 -15.84 -18.71 2.92
N ILE A 386 -15.28 -17.59 3.39
CA ILE A 386 -14.61 -16.58 2.57
C ILE A 386 -13.16 -16.51 3.02
N HIS A 387 -12.21 -16.97 2.20
CA HIS A 387 -10.83 -17.07 2.65
C HIS A 387 -9.76 -16.90 1.59
N HIS A 388 -8.59 -16.39 2.01
CA HIS A 388 -7.47 -16.19 1.10
C HIS A 388 -7.86 -15.31 -0.10
N CYS A 389 -8.75 -14.34 0.09
CA CYS A 389 -9.13 -13.37 -0.93
C CYS A 389 -8.41 -12.04 -0.69
N HIS A 390 -8.06 -11.34 -1.77
CA HIS A 390 -7.65 -9.95 -1.73
C HIS A 390 -8.87 -9.09 -2.07
N LEU A 391 -9.40 -8.37 -1.09
CA LEU A 391 -10.65 -7.62 -1.22
C LEU A 391 -10.36 -6.15 -0.98
N HIS A 392 -10.36 -5.35 -2.05
CA HIS A 392 -9.81 -4.01 -1.97
C HIS A 392 -10.57 -2.97 -2.80
N HIS A 393 -10.29 -1.70 -2.56
CA HIS A 393 -10.80 -0.59 -3.36
C HIS A 393 -12.32 -0.64 -3.54
N ASN A 394 -13.03 -0.65 -2.40
CA ASN A 394 -14.49 -0.50 -2.35
C ASN A 394 -14.86 0.81 -1.62
N PRO A 395 -14.46 2.00 -2.12
CA PRO A 395 -14.69 3.27 -1.44
C PRO A 395 -16.04 3.90 -1.78
N ARG A 396 -17.01 3.89 -0.85
CA ARG A 396 -18.29 4.59 -1.04
C ARG A 396 -18.91 5.09 0.24
N GLU A 397 -19.46 6.31 0.21
CA GLU A 397 -20.23 6.87 1.32
C GLU A 397 -21.39 5.94 1.74
N GLY A 398 -21.44 5.59 3.02
CA GLY A 398 -22.49 4.76 3.63
C GLY A 398 -22.40 3.25 3.35
N HIS A 399 -21.69 2.81 2.31
CA HIS A 399 -21.44 1.40 1.98
C HIS A 399 -19.95 1.13 1.77
N GLY A 400 -19.54 0.38 0.73
CA GLY A 400 -18.14 0.15 0.40
C GLY A 400 -17.47 -0.93 1.25
N TYR A 401 -17.94 -2.17 1.12
CA TYR A 401 -17.47 -3.27 1.95
C TYR A 401 -16.59 -4.27 1.19
N GLY A 402 -15.57 -4.82 1.85
CA GLY A 402 -14.93 -6.04 1.33
C GLY A 402 -15.91 -7.22 1.42
N VAL A 403 -16.42 -7.46 2.62
CA VAL A 403 -17.45 -8.47 2.91
C VAL A 403 -18.64 -7.88 3.66
N ALA A 404 -19.85 -8.18 3.22
CA ALA A 404 -21.10 -7.94 3.93
C ALA A 404 -21.71 -9.26 4.41
N THR A 405 -22.14 -9.36 5.66
CA THR A 405 -22.84 -10.52 6.22
C THR A 405 -24.27 -10.14 6.62
N GLU A 406 -25.25 -10.90 6.14
CA GLU A 406 -26.67 -10.52 6.19
C GLU A 406 -27.49 -11.63 6.84
N GLY A 407 -27.71 -11.51 8.15
CA GLY A 407 -28.59 -12.39 8.92
C GLY A 407 -28.09 -13.83 9.17
N SER A 408 -26.97 -14.23 8.58
CA SER A 408 -26.29 -15.50 8.86
C SER A 408 -25.60 -15.50 10.22
N ASP A 409 -25.50 -16.64 10.91
CA ASP A 409 -24.92 -16.73 12.26
C ASP A 409 -23.44 -17.15 12.26
N ASN A 410 -22.97 -17.87 11.23
CA ASN A 410 -21.62 -18.44 11.19
C ASN A 410 -20.87 -18.30 9.84
N PRO A 411 -20.91 -17.16 9.11
CA PRO A 411 -19.90 -16.89 8.09
C PRO A 411 -18.49 -16.96 8.69
N ILE A 412 -17.56 -17.56 7.96
CA ILE A 412 -16.14 -17.65 8.35
C ILE A 412 -15.33 -16.83 7.36
N ILE A 413 -14.64 -15.80 7.85
CA ILE A 413 -13.87 -14.85 7.07
C ILE A 413 -12.42 -14.94 7.58
N GLU A 414 -11.53 -15.59 6.82
CA GLU A 414 -10.17 -15.85 7.29
C GLU A 414 -9.07 -15.81 6.23
N TYR A 415 -7.85 -15.45 6.62
CA TYR A 415 -6.69 -15.39 5.72
C TYR A 415 -6.86 -14.42 4.55
N ASN A 416 -7.80 -13.48 4.62
CA ASN A 416 -8.00 -12.47 3.59
C ASN A 416 -7.04 -11.29 3.81
N LEU A 417 -6.69 -10.64 2.69
CA LEU A 417 -6.05 -9.33 2.66
C LEU A 417 -7.12 -8.30 2.33
N PHE A 418 -7.26 -7.28 3.16
CA PHE A 418 -8.18 -6.16 2.94
C PHE A 418 -7.40 -4.86 2.80
N ASP A 419 -7.79 -4.05 1.84
CA ASP A 419 -7.15 -2.76 1.58
C ASP A 419 -8.13 -1.75 0.98
N HIS A 420 -7.99 -0.46 1.28
CA HIS A 420 -8.80 0.61 0.66
C HIS A 420 -10.32 0.34 0.58
N ASN A 421 -10.88 -0.25 1.64
CA ASN A 421 -12.32 -0.44 1.80
C ASN A 421 -12.85 0.61 2.76
N ARG A 422 -14.12 1.02 2.63
CA ARG A 422 -14.74 1.84 3.69
C ARG A 422 -14.91 1.04 4.97
N HIS A 423 -15.45 -0.17 4.89
CA HIS A 423 -15.36 -1.18 5.96
C HIS A 423 -14.84 -2.47 5.35
N SER A 424 -13.83 -3.12 5.94
CA SER A 424 -13.36 -4.41 5.43
C SER A 424 -14.44 -5.48 5.59
N VAL A 425 -15.09 -5.52 6.76
CA VAL A 425 -16.21 -6.43 7.02
C VAL A 425 -17.33 -5.68 7.72
N GLN A 426 -18.54 -5.86 7.20
CA GLN A 426 -19.78 -5.36 7.78
C GLN A 426 -20.73 -6.51 8.09
N GLY A 427 -21.38 -6.46 9.25
CA GLY A 427 -22.47 -7.38 9.61
C GLY A 427 -23.79 -6.67 9.87
N ASN A 428 -24.86 -7.22 9.33
CA ASN A 428 -26.24 -6.73 9.46
C ASN A 428 -27.13 -7.82 10.05
N GLY A 429 -27.30 -7.80 11.38
CA GLY A 429 -27.91 -8.93 12.09
C GLY A 429 -26.99 -10.16 12.11
N GLY A 430 -27.49 -11.29 12.61
CA GLY A 430 -26.71 -12.54 12.66
C GLY A 430 -25.38 -12.42 13.42
N GLY A 431 -24.43 -13.29 13.10
CA GLY A 431 -23.10 -13.41 13.70
C GLY A 431 -22.03 -13.73 12.65
N TYR A 432 -20.77 -13.82 13.05
CA TYR A 432 -19.66 -14.21 12.17
C TYR A 432 -18.39 -14.58 12.94
N THR A 433 -17.47 -15.26 12.25
CA THR A 433 -16.09 -15.43 12.68
C THR A 433 -15.15 -14.70 11.72
N ILE A 434 -14.39 -13.73 12.22
CA ILE A 434 -13.35 -13.01 11.48
C ILE A 434 -12.02 -13.33 12.16
N ARG A 435 -11.14 -14.06 11.48
CA ARG A 435 -9.85 -14.45 12.05
C ARG A 435 -8.72 -14.54 11.06
N TYR A 436 -7.50 -14.31 11.52
CA TYR A 436 -6.30 -14.47 10.69
C TYR A 436 -6.36 -13.63 9.40
N ASN A 437 -7.02 -12.47 9.41
CA ASN A 437 -7.02 -11.55 8.28
C ASN A 437 -5.99 -10.43 8.49
N HIS A 438 -5.54 -9.83 7.39
CA HIS A 438 -4.70 -8.64 7.39
C HIS A 438 -5.47 -7.48 6.77
N VAL A 439 -5.59 -6.38 7.50
CA VAL A 439 -6.13 -5.13 6.99
C VAL A 439 -5.01 -4.11 6.90
N LYS A 440 -4.76 -3.58 5.71
CA LYS A 440 -3.74 -2.57 5.42
C LYS A 440 -4.12 -1.19 5.97
N ALA A 441 -3.16 -0.27 5.95
CA ALA A 441 -3.28 1.03 6.58
C ALA A 441 -4.38 1.91 5.97
N ASP A 442 -4.66 1.73 4.69
CA ASP A 442 -5.50 2.63 3.88
C ASP A 442 -7.00 2.30 3.98
N ALA A 443 -7.45 1.66 5.07
CA ALA A 443 -8.89 1.52 5.29
C ALA A 443 -9.51 2.90 5.53
N ILE A 444 -10.56 3.23 4.78
CA ILE A 444 -11.11 4.59 4.74
C ILE A 444 -11.87 4.91 6.03
N SER A 445 -12.49 3.95 6.69
CA SER A 445 -13.26 4.17 7.92
C SER A 445 -13.06 3.02 8.91
N HIS A 446 -13.94 2.85 9.89
CA HIS A 446 -13.83 1.73 10.83
C HIS A 446 -13.88 0.37 10.11
N VAL A 447 -13.12 -0.59 10.61
CA VAL A 447 -12.71 -1.77 9.82
C VAL A 447 -13.70 -2.93 9.90
N PHE A 448 -13.96 -3.43 11.11
CA PHE A 448 -14.93 -4.49 11.37
C PHE A 448 -16.14 -3.90 12.08
N ASP A 449 -17.30 -3.98 11.43
CA ASP A 449 -18.53 -3.36 11.91
C ASP A 449 -19.63 -4.39 12.15
N GLN A 450 -20.35 -4.24 13.25
CA GLN A 450 -21.63 -4.92 13.47
C GLN A 450 -22.72 -3.88 13.62
N HIS A 451 -23.61 -3.80 12.63
CA HIS A 451 -24.73 -2.89 12.64
C HIS A 451 -25.75 -3.21 13.75
N ARG A 452 -26.59 -2.21 14.03
CA ARG A 452 -27.76 -2.39 14.90
C ARG A 452 -28.64 -3.51 14.35
N PRO A 453 -29.16 -4.40 15.21
CA PRO A 453 -29.28 -4.24 16.67
C PRO A 453 -28.09 -4.69 17.53
N GLY A 454 -27.01 -5.19 16.93
CA GLY A 454 -25.84 -5.71 17.65
C GLY A 454 -25.49 -7.16 17.32
N GLY A 455 -26.28 -7.86 16.50
CA GLY A 455 -26.02 -9.24 16.07
C GLY A 455 -26.26 -10.28 17.16
N THR A 456 -25.75 -11.49 16.94
CA THR A 456 -25.85 -12.65 17.82
C THR A 456 -24.48 -12.96 18.45
N THR A 457 -23.64 -13.71 17.73
CA THR A 457 -22.28 -14.09 18.14
C THR A 457 -21.26 -13.59 17.14
N MET A 458 -20.35 -12.72 17.55
CA MET A 458 -19.19 -12.33 16.75
C MET A 458 -17.92 -12.87 17.42
N LYS A 459 -17.07 -13.53 16.64
CA LYS A 459 -15.73 -13.97 17.06
C LYS A 459 -14.71 -13.25 16.21
N ILE A 460 -13.92 -12.38 16.82
CA ILE A 460 -12.97 -11.51 16.13
C ILE A 460 -11.60 -11.74 16.75
N TYR A 461 -10.75 -12.54 16.11
CA TYR A 461 -9.48 -12.92 16.74
C TYR A 461 -8.31 -13.16 15.79
N ASN A 462 -7.09 -12.96 16.30
CA ASN A 462 -5.85 -13.14 15.53
C ASN A 462 -5.77 -12.35 14.21
N ASN A 463 -6.53 -11.27 14.06
CA ASN A 463 -6.39 -10.37 12.92
C ASN A 463 -5.28 -9.34 13.18
N THR A 464 -4.67 -8.85 12.10
CA THR A 464 -3.78 -7.70 12.11
C THR A 464 -4.44 -6.56 11.36
N VAL A 465 -4.55 -5.40 12.01
CA VAL A 465 -5.22 -4.21 11.47
C VAL A 465 -4.26 -3.04 11.59
N GLU A 466 -3.70 -2.65 10.46
CA GLU A 466 -2.79 -1.50 10.33
C GLU A 466 -3.54 -0.17 10.30
N ALA A 467 -4.81 -0.17 9.89
CA ALA A 467 -5.64 1.03 9.82
C ALA A 467 -5.72 1.75 11.19
N VAL A 468 -5.33 3.02 11.19
CA VAL A 468 -5.36 3.89 12.38
C VAL A 468 -6.21 5.13 12.14
N TYR A 469 -6.14 5.72 10.95
CA TYR A 469 -6.78 6.97 10.59
C TYR A 469 -7.79 6.74 9.47
N ASP A 470 -8.89 7.48 9.51
CA ASP A 470 -9.77 7.68 8.39
C ASP A 470 -8.97 8.37 7.29
N GLU A 471 -8.90 7.73 6.11
CA GLU A 471 -8.13 8.26 4.98
C GLU A 471 -8.65 9.63 4.52
N LEU A 472 -9.94 9.92 4.73
CA LEU A 472 -10.58 11.15 4.26
C LEU A 472 -10.67 12.24 5.34
N GLU A 473 -10.73 11.85 6.61
CA GLU A 473 -11.01 12.78 7.72
C GLU A 473 -9.80 13.02 8.67
N ASP A 474 -8.67 12.33 8.52
CA ASP A 474 -7.48 12.38 9.43
C ASP A 474 -7.87 12.18 10.92
N GLU A 475 -9.00 11.51 11.16
CA GLU A 475 -9.49 11.14 12.48
C GLU A 475 -9.20 9.67 12.74
N LYS A 476 -8.86 9.30 13.98
CA LYS A 476 -8.62 7.89 14.31
C LYS A 476 -9.89 7.05 14.18
N VAL A 477 -9.79 5.92 13.50
CA VAL A 477 -10.91 5.00 13.28
C VAL A 477 -10.83 3.77 14.19
N PRO A 478 -11.97 3.29 14.71
CA PRO A 478 -12.03 2.00 15.38
C PRO A 478 -11.67 0.84 14.45
N ALA A 479 -10.90 -0.12 14.94
CA ALA A 479 -10.75 -1.40 14.26
C ALA A 479 -12.01 -2.25 14.37
N VAL A 480 -12.71 -2.17 15.52
CA VAL A 480 -13.96 -2.89 15.76
C VAL A 480 -15.03 -1.94 16.29
N ALA A 481 -16.18 -1.90 15.61
CA ALA A 481 -17.37 -1.17 16.05
C ALA A 481 -18.56 -2.11 16.23
N ILE A 482 -19.00 -2.30 17.47
CA ILE A 482 -20.23 -3.05 17.78
C ILE A 482 -21.38 -2.08 18.03
N ARG A 483 -22.39 -2.05 17.15
CA ARG A 483 -23.51 -1.11 17.25
C ARG A 483 -24.73 -1.73 17.92
N GLY A 484 -24.85 -1.58 19.23
CA GLY A 484 -25.92 -2.16 20.04
C GLY A 484 -25.43 -3.28 20.95
N VAL A 485 -26.32 -4.20 21.31
CA VAL A 485 -26.01 -5.28 22.26
C VAL A 485 -26.13 -6.62 21.53
N PRO A 486 -25.03 -7.37 21.36
CA PRO A 486 -25.08 -8.73 20.83
C PRO A 486 -26.03 -9.61 21.65
N ASP A 487 -26.81 -10.49 21.00
CA ASP A 487 -27.74 -11.37 21.72
C ASP A 487 -26.98 -12.39 22.60
N ASP A 488 -25.79 -12.83 22.19
CA ASP A 488 -24.92 -13.73 22.96
C ASP A 488 -23.60 -13.04 23.35
N ILE A 489 -22.66 -12.88 22.42
CA ILE A 489 -21.32 -12.33 22.70
C ILE A 489 -20.64 -11.77 21.45
N ALA A 490 -19.94 -10.64 21.58
CA ALA A 490 -18.81 -10.28 20.73
C ALA A 490 -17.52 -10.61 21.47
N ASP A 491 -16.81 -11.66 21.04
CA ASP A 491 -15.55 -12.10 21.64
C ASP A 491 -14.38 -11.62 20.78
N ILE A 492 -13.60 -10.67 21.32
CA ILE A 492 -12.57 -9.93 20.58
C ILE A 492 -11.21 -10.16 21.24
N HIS A 493 -10.36 -11.02 20.69
CA HIS A 493 -9.12 -11.39 21.37
C HIS A 493 -7.94 -11.68 20.45
N ASP A 494 -6.72 -11.58 20.97
CA ASP A 494 -5.49 -11.93 20.24
C ASP A 494 -5.29 -11.16 18.91
N ASN A 495 -5.95 -10.02 18.73
CA ASN A 495 -5.77 -9.17 17.55
C ASN A 495 -4.63 -8.18 17.78
N TRP A 496 -3.97 -7.81 16.69
CA TRP A 496 -3.04 -6.69 16.66
C TRP A 496 -3.69 -5.48 16.00
N PHE A 497 -4.03 -4.47 16.80
CA PHE A 497 -4.56 -3.20 16.33
C PHE A 497 -3.47 -2.14 16.37
N TYR A 498 -3.13 -1.55 15.23
CA TYR A 498 -2.14 -0.46 15.20
C TYR A 498 -2.66 0.81 15.85
N ASN A 499 -3.99 0.98 15.93
CA ASN A 499 -4.61 2.04 16.72
C ASN A 499 -4.23 1.87 18.21
N PRO A 500 -3.44 2.79 18.79
CA PRO A 500 -2.90 2.64 20.14
C PRO A 500 -3.89 3.03 21.24
N VAL A 501 -5.11 3.44 20.89
CA VAL A 501 -6.10 3.94 21.84
C VAL A 501 -6.92 2.75 22.36
N GLU A 502 -6.63 2.31 23.58
CA GLU A 502 -7.31 1.19 24.23
C GLU A 502 -8.79 1.50 24.56
N PRO A 503 -9.67 0.47 24.64
CA PRO A 503 -11.08 0.65 24.98
C PRO A 503 -11.28 1.36 26.33
N ARG A 504 -12.25 2.27 26.39
CA ARG A 504 -12.61 3.00 27.63
C ARG A 504 -13.36 2.12 28.63
N ASP A 505 -13.36 2.54 29.89
CA ASP A 505 -14.24 1.97 30.94
C ASP A 505 -15.74 2.04 30.57
N ASN A 506 -16.15 3.07 29.82
CA ASN A 506 -17.52 3.29 29.34
C ASN A 506 -17.53 3.43 27.82
N PRO A 507 -18.33 2.64 27.08
CA PRO A 507 -18.30 2.60 25.62
C PRO A 507 -19.23 3.63 24.93
N SER A 508 -19.91 4.49 25.69
CA SER A 508 -20.91 5.41 25.13
C SER A 508 -20.34 6.34 24.06
N GLY A 509 -20.97 6.27 22.87
CA GLY A 509 -20.77 7.21 21.78
C GLY A 509 -19.79 6.71 20.70
N TRP A 510 -19.84 7.36 19.55
CA TRP A 510 -18.83 7.17 18.49
C TRP A 510 -17.54 7.84 18.93
N THR A 511 -16.50 7.02 19.10
CA THR A 511 -15.23 7.38 19.72
C THR A 511 -14.10 6.65 19.00
N ASN A 512 -12.84 6.93 19.36
CA ASN A 512 -11.68 6.66 18.49
C ASN A 512 -10.79 5.53 19.01
N GLU A 513 -11.26 4.82 20.03
CA GLU A 513 -10.63 3.61 20.56
C GLU A 513 -10.64 2.49 19.52
N ALA A 514 -9.65 1.60 19.57
CA ALA A 514 -9.55 0.47 18.66
C ALA A 514 -10.77 -0.46 18.72
N ILE A 515 -11.43 -0.57 19.87
CA ILE A 515 -12.70 -1.28 20.03
C ILE A 515 -13.70 -0.34 20.69
N ILE A 516 -14.89 -0.21 20.08
CA ILE A 516 -16.01 0.55 20.63
C ILE A 516 -17.30 -0.28 20.64
N GLN A 517 -18.19 0.03 21.58
CA GLN A 517 -19.57 -0.47 21.57
C GLN A 517 -20.54 0.70 21.66
N VAL A 518 -21.13 1.08 20.54
CA VAL A 518 -22.00 2.26 20.49
C VAL A 518 -23.44 1.92 20.85
N HIS A 519 -24.20 2.94 21.27
CA HIS A 519 -25.63 2.86 21.60
C HIS A 519 -25.98 2.09 22.89
N THR A 520 -25.00 1.98 23.77
CA THR A 520 -25.13 1.54 25.16
C THR A 520 -24.24 2.42 26.04
N ASP A 521 -24.57 2.56 27.31
CA ASP A 521 -23.81 3.36 28.28
C ASP A 521 -22.87 2.50 29.16
N GLU A 522 -22.83 1.19 28.92
CA GLU A 522 -21.97 0.20 29.57
C GLU A 522 -21.68 -0.95 28.59
N TRP A 523 -20.54 -1.63 28.76
CA TRP A 523 -20.20 -2.80 27.96
C TRP A 523 -21.19 -3.93 28.23
N ARG A 524 -21.83 -4.46 27.18
CA ARG A 524 -22.85 -5.52 27.29
C ARG A 524 -22.64 -6.55 26.21
N ASN A 525 -22.43 -7.81 26.62
CA ASN A 525 -22.17 -8.92 25.71
C ASN A 525 -21.01 -8.64 24.74
N VAL A 526 -20.00 -7.92 25.21
CA VAL A 526 -18.74 -7.69 24.51
C VAL A 526 -17.61 -8.05 25.47
N SER A 527 -16.70 -8.91 25.03
CA SER A 527 -15.47 -9.27 25.73
C SER A 527 -14.30 -8.88 24.85
N PHE A 528 -13.28 -8.29 25.45
CA PHE A 528 -12.01 -8.05 24.78
C PHE A 528 -10.84 -8.38 25.69
N ASN A 529 -9.94 -9.24 25.23
CA ASN A 529 -8.80 -9.70 26.03
C ASN A 529 -7.60 -10.04 25.15
N ASN A 530 -6.40 -9.80 25.66
CA ASN A 530 -5.14 -10.13 24.98
C ASN A 530 -5.01 -9.55 23.55
N ASN A 531 -5.71 -8.45 23.26
CA ASN A 531 -5.43 -7.65 22.07
C ASN A 531 -4.21 -6.78 22.34
N HIS A 532 -3.43 -6.54 21.31
CA HIS A 532 -2.30 -5.62 21.36
C HIS A 532 -2.65 -4.33 20.63
N TYR A 533 -2.30 -3.20 21.26
CA TYR A 533 -2.62 -1.86 20.79
C TYR A 533 -1.33 -1.10 20.49
N GLY A 534 -1.26 -0.50 19.30
CA GLY A 534 -0.08 0.20 18.79
C GLY A 534 0.75 -0.65 17.84
N SER A 535 1.62 0.01 17.08
CA SER A 535 2.41 -0.58 15.99
C SER A 535 3.67 -1.33 16.45
N SER A 536 3.96 -1.40 17.74
CA SER A 536 5.09 -2.21 18.21
C SER A 536 4.75 -3.70 18.05
N GLU A 537 5.67 -4.50 17.53
CA GLU A 537 5.43 -5.93 17.31
C GLU A 537 5.05 -6.68 18.62
N PRO A 538 3.92 -7.42 18.63
CA PRO A 538 3.47 -8.20 19.80
C PRO A 538 4.10 -9.61 19.85
N SER A 539 3.69 -10.40 20.84
CA SER A 539 4.02 -11.83 20.89
C SER A 539 3.46 -12.60 19.69
N SER A 540 4.13 -13.69 19.30
CA SER A 540 3.85 -14.46 18.07
C SER A 540 2.46 -15.08 17.96
N ASP A 541 1.69 -15.08 19.04
CA ASP A 541 0.32 -15.58 19.14
C ASP A 541 -0.75 -14.47 18.98
N ILE A 542 -0.33 -13.22 18.82
CA ILE A 542 -1.19 -12.05 18.61
C ILE A 542 -0.97 -11.52 17.18
N GLY A 543 -2.06 -11.26 16.46
CA GLY A 543 -2.04 -10.75 15.07
C GLY A 543 -1.29 -11.69 14.11
N CYS A 544 -2.01 -12.65 13.53
CA CYS A 544 -1.42 -13.70 12.69
C CYS A 544 -2.32 -13.88 11.47
N PRO A 545 -2.11 -13.17 10.36
CA PRO A 545 -0.81 -12.84 9.78
C PRO A 545 -0.23 -11.52 10.24
N ARG A 546 1.05 -11.30 9.92
CA ARG A 546 1.80 -10.07 10.23
C ARG A 546 2.26 -9.41 8.96
#